data_AF-A0AAN6K8R6-F1
#
_entry.id   AF-A0AAN6K8R6-F1
#
_cell.length_a   1.000
_cell.length_b   1.000
_cell.length_c   1.000
_cell.angle_alpha   90.00
_cell.angle_beta   90.00
_cell.angle_gamma   90.00
#
_symmetry.space_group_name_H-M   'P 1'
#
loop_
_entity.id
_entity.type
_entity.pdbx_description
1 polymer ?
#
loop_
_entity_poly.entity_id
_entity_poly.type
_entity_poly.pdbx_seq_one_letter_code
_entity_poly.pdbx_strand_id
1 'polypeptide(L)'
;MPATDSRYDTYQNPLNSRYCSSEMKYIFSPRNRFGTWRKLWIYLAESERELGLEGITEQGLKQMTEHAQIQDHEFDIAAVEEKRRRHDVMAHVHTYGLAAPAAEKIIHWGATS
;
A
#
# COMPACT_ATOMS: atom_id res chain seq x y z
N MET A 1 -10.82 -7.93 31.81
CA MET A 1 -10.62 -6.62 31.18
C MET A 1 -11.96 -5.95 31.07
N PRO A 2 -12.12 -4.67 31.44
CA PRO A 2 -13.38 -3.96 31.20
C PRO A 2 -13.71 -3.95 29.71
N ALA A 3 -14.98 -4.10 29.35
CA ALA A 3 -15.44 -3.97 27.98
C ALA A 3 -15.19 -2.53 27.52
N THR A 4 -14.35 -2.34 26.52
CA THR A 4 -14.03 -1.04 25.94
C THR A 4 -14.98 -0.75 24.79
N ASP A 5 -16.25 -0.51 25.10
CA ASP A 5 -17.29 -0.29 24.09
C ASP A 5 -17.39 1.19 23.69
N SER A 6 -16.84 2.10 24.50
CA SER A 6 -16.81 3.54 24.21
C SER A 6 -15.49 3.97 23.60
N ARG A 7 -15.52 4.98 22.71
CA ARG A 7 -14.31 5.67 22.22
C ARG A 7 -13.46 6.29 23.35
N TYR A 8 -14.07 6.51 24.52
CA TYR A 8 -13.40 7.03 25.71
C TYR A 8 -12.64 5.96 26.51
N ASP A 9 -12.87 4.68 26.19
CA ASP A 9 -12.22 3.55 26.85
C ASP A 9 -10.93 3.11 26.14
N THR A 10 -10.63 3.74 24.99
CA THR A 10 -9.41 3.50 24.20
C THR A 10 -8.54 4.75 24.18
N TYR A 11 -7.22 4.56 24.21
CA TYR A 11 -6.27 5.66 24.12
C TYR A 11 -6.52 6.51 22.86
N GLN A 12 -6.59 7.82 23.04
CA GLN A 12 -6.73 8.79 21.97
C GLN A 12 -5.46 9.63 21.88
N ASN A 13 -4.96 9.85 20.66
CA ASN A 13 -3.83 10.75 20.43
C ASN A 13 -4.35 12.18 20.11
N PRO A 14 -4.17 13.18 20.98
CA PRO A 14 -4.68 14.53 20.77
C PRO A 14 -4.02 15.25 19.59
N LEU A 15 -2.84 14.81 19.13
CA LEU A 15 -2.26 15.28 17.87
C LEU A 15 -3.22 14.98 16.72
N ASN A 16 -3.76 13.76 16.65
CA ASN A 16 -4.67 13.38 15.58
C ASN A 16 -6.09 13.94 15.78
N SER A 17 -6.61 13.96 17.01
CA SER A 17 -8.00 14.39 17.24
C SER A 17 -8.20 15.90 17.33
N ARG A 18 -7.17 16.68 17.71
CA ARG A 18 -7.32 18.11 18.02
C ARG A 18 -6.28 19.04 17.40
N TYR A 19 -5.00 18.69 17.44
CA TYR A 19 -3.94 19.68 17.21
C TYR A 19 -3.39 19.73 15.78
N CYS A 20 -3.23 18.60 15.10
CA CYS A 20 -2.69 18.58 13.75
C CYS A 20 -3.72 19.06 12.71
N SER A 21 -3.21 19.69 11.65
CA SER A 21 -4.01 20.03 10.48
C SER A 21 -4.41 18.77 9.69
N SER A 22 -5.41 18.89 8.82
CA SER A 22 -5.89 17.77 8.00
C SER A 22 -4.83 17.27 7.03
N GLU A 23 -4.00 18.16 6.49
CA GLU A 23 -2.92 17.85 5.55
C GLU A 23 -1.83 17.00 6.23
N MET A 24 -1.44 17.36 7.46
CA MET A 24 -0.44 16.60 8.21
C MET A 24 -0.97 15.20 8.58
N LYS A 25 -2.25 15.08 8.96
CA LYS A 25 -2.90 13.78 9.19
C LYS A 25 -2.90 12.92 7.93
N TYR A 26 -3.14 13.53 6.78
CA TYR A 26 -3.12 12.82 5.51
C TYR A 26 -1.71 12.32 5.15
N ILE A 27 -0.67 13.14 5.31
CA ILE A 27 0.73 12.75 5.03
C ILE A 27 1.11 11.46 5.78
N PHE A 28 0.73 11.37 7.05
CA PHE A 28 1.00 10.20 7.89
C PHE A 28 -0.11 9.13 7.88
N SER A 29 -1.10 9.27 6.99
CA SER A 29 -2.18 8.30 6.88
C SER A 29 -1.72 7.00 6.19
N PRO A 30 -2.34 5.85 6.53
CA PRO A 30 -2.09 4.59 5.82
C PRO A 30 -2.31 4.70 4.30
N ARG A 31 -3.33 5.43 3.86
CA ARG A 31 -3.61 5.63 2.43
C ARG A 31 -2.48 6.37 1.72
N ASN A 32 -1.95 7.42 2.33
CA ASN A 32 -0.81 8.12 1.74
C ASN A 32 0.45 7.25 1.73
N ARG A 33 0.74 6.53 2.83
CA ARG A 33 1.90 5.61 2.91
C ARG A 33 1.84 4.53 1.83
N PHE A 34 0.76 3.75 1.76
CA PHE A 34 0.67 2.63 0.82
C PHE A 34 0.41 3.08 -0.62
N GLY A 35 -0.26 4.22 -0.83
CA GLY A 35 -0.29 4.87 -2.13
C GLY A 35 1.09 5.32 -2.58
N THR A 36 1.94 5.78 -1.67
CA THR A 36 3.35 6.11 -1.96
C THR A 36 4.17 4.87 -2.31
N TRP A 37 3.98 3.75 -1.62
CA TRP A 37 4.60 2.47 -2.01
C TRP A 37 4.23 2.04 -3.42
N ARG A 38 2.94 2.12 -3.79
CA ARG A 38 2.49 1.83 -5.16
C ARG A 38 3.16 2.72 -6.20
N LYS A 39 3.30 4.02 -5.92
CA LYS A 39 4.05 4.95 -6.78
C LYS A 39 5.52 4.56 -6.91
N LEU A 40 6.18 4.19 -5.82
CA LEU A 40 7.57 3.73 -5.87
C LEU A 40 7.74 2.45 -6.70
N TRP A 41 6.80 1.50 -6.61
CA TRP A 41 6.83 0.30 -7.45
C TRP A 41 6.54 0.59 -8.92
N ILE A 42 5.69 1.57 -9.23
CA ILE A 42 5.49 2.05 -10.60
C ILE A 42 6.81 2.62 -11.14
N TYR A 43 7.45 3.54 -10.41
CA TYR A 43 8.72 4.13 -10.84
C TYR A 43 9.84 3.10 -10.98
N LEU A 44 9.87 2.09 -10.11
CA LEU A 44 10.78 0.97 -10.24
C LEU A 44 10.56 0.24 -11.57
N ALA A 45 9.32 -0.20 -11.85
CA ALA A 45 9.00 -0.92 -13.07
C ALA A 45 9.22 -0.08 -14.34
N GLU A 46 8.92 1.21 -14.31
CA GLU A 46 9.23 2.14 -15.42
C GLU A 46 10.74 2.22 -15.67
N SER A 47 11.53 2.41 -14.61
CA SER A 47 12.99 2.50 -14.70
C SER A 47 13.63 1.19 -15.18
N GLU A 48 13.15 0.05 -14.67
CA GLU A 48 13.61 -1.27 -15.09
C GLU A 48 13.31 -1.53 -16.58
N ARG A 49 12.14 -1.12 -17.06
CA ARG A 49 11.78 -1.22 -18.48
C ARG A 49 12.67 -0.34 -19.35
N GLU A 50 12.97 0.89 -18.91
CA GLU A 50 13.90 1.81 -19.60
C GLU A 50 15.32 1.23 -19.70
N LEU A 51 15.75 0.45 -18.70
CA LEU A 51 17.04 -0.26 -18.69
C LEU A 51 17.03 -1.56 -19.52
N GLY A 52 15.90 -1.93 -20.10
CA GLY A 52 15.78 -3.09 -20.99
C GLY A 52 15.42 -4.40 -20.30
N LEU A 53 14.87 -4.38 -19.07
CA LEU A 53 14.31 -5.59 -18.47
C LEU A 53 13.06 -6.04 -19.26
N GLU A 54 13.20 -7.18 -19.93
CA GLU A 54 12.10 -7.82 -20.65
C GLU A 54 11.09 -8.41 -19.66
N GLY A 55 9.80 -8.36 -20.00
CA GLY A 55 8.70 -8.87 -19.15
C GLY A 55 7.85 -7.80 -18.48
N ILE A 56 8.29 -6.53 -18.49
CA ILE A 56 7.48 -5.39 -18.04
C ILE A 56 6.60 -4.90 -19.21
N THR A 57 5.33 -5.32 -19.20
CA THR A 57 4.38 -5.00 -20.28
C THR A 57 3.72 -3.64 -20.07
N GLU A 58 3.31 -3.01 -21.18
CA GLU A 58 2.49 -1.78 -21.12
C GLU A 58 1.19 -1.98 -20.37
N GLN A 59 0.57 -3.15 -20.52
CA GLN A 59 -0.65 -3.50 -19.79
C GLN A 59 -0.39 -3.59 -18.28
N GLY A 60 0.73 -4.19 -17.86
CA GLY A 60 1.14 -4.24 -16.46
C GLY A 60 1.32 -2.84 -15.87
N LEU A 61 2.12 -2.00 -16.52
CA LEU A 61 2.33 -0.61 -16.10
C LEU A 61 1.03 0.19 -16.05
N LYS A 62 0.15 0.00 -17.04
CA LYS A 62 -1.17 0.65 -17.07
C LYS A 62 -2.02 0.23 -15.87
N GLN A 63 -2.11 -1.07 -15.56
CA GLN A 63 -2.86 -1.54 -14.39
C GLN A 63 -2.27 -1.01 -13.09
N MET A 64 -0.94 -0.99 -12.94
CA MET A 64 -0.30 -0.40 -11.77
C MET A 64 -0.72 1.08 -11.62
N THR A 65 -0.63 1.87 -12.68
CA THR A 65 -1.00 3.29 -12.64
C THR A 65 -2.49 3.51 -12.36
N GLU A 66 -3.39 2.72 -12.95
CA GLU A 66 -4.83 2.76 -12.68
C GLU A 66 -5.16 2.43 -11.21
N HIS A 67 -4.37 1.56 -10.59
CA HIS A 67 -4.50 1.14 -9.19
C HIS A 67 -3.51 1.82 -8.23
N ALA A 68 -2.90 2.95 -8.62
CA ALA A 68 -1.87 3.63 -7.83
C ALA A 68 -2.38 4.12 -6.45
N GLN A 69 -3.69 4.31 -6.29
CA GLN A 69 -4.33 4.59 -5.01
C GLN A 69 -4.98 3.33 -4.45
N ILE A 70 -4.58 2.95 -3.24
CA ILE A 70 -5.20 1.85 -2.50
C ILE A 70 -6.64 2.19 -2.10
N GLN A 71 -7.54 1.22 -2.29
CA GLN A 71 -8.96 1.29 -1.98
C GLN A 71 -9.27 0.63 -0.63
N ASP A 72 -10.43 0.93 -0.06
CA ASP A 72 -10.80 0.54 1.32
C ASP A 72 -10.79 -0.98 1.51
N HIS A 73 -11.40 -1.71 0.58
CA HIS A 73 -11.45 -3.18 0.61
C HIS A 73 -10.05 -3.83 0.48
N GLU A 74 -9.07 -3.13 -0.09
CA GLU A 74 -7.70 -3.64 -0.22
C GLU A 74 -6.95 -3.61 1.12
N PHE A 75 -7.34 -2.75 2.06
CA PHE A 75 -6.79 -2.78 3.42
C PHE A 75 -7.19 -4.06 4.15
N ASP A 76 -8.42 -4.55 3.94
CA ASP A 76 -8.87 -5.81 4.53
C ASP A 76 -8.07 -7.01 3.99
N ILE A 77 -7.82 -7.02 2.68
CA ILE A 77 -6.98 -8.04 2.03
C ILE A 77 -5.56 -7.98 2.58
N ALA A 78 -4.96 -6.79 2.63
CA ALA A 78 -3.62 -6.59 3.17
C ALA A 78 -3.49 -7.05 4.62
N ALA A 79 -4.49 -6.78 5.47
CA ALA A 79 -4.49 -7.23 6.86
C ALA A 79 -4.55 -8.77 7.00
N VAL A 80 -5.35 -9.44 6.17
CA VAL A 80 -5.40 -10.91 6.11
C VAL A 80 -4.06 -11.49 5.67
N GLU A 81 -3.45 -10.89 4.65
CA GLU A 81 -2.18 -11.33 4.10
C GLU A 81 -1.00 -11.04 5.03
N GLU A 82 -1.01 -9.90 5.73
CA GLU A 82 -0.02 -9.55 6.74
C GLU A 82 -0.06 -10.55 7.89
N LYS A 83 -1.26 -10.95 8.34
CA LYS A 83 -1.41 -11.98 9.37
C LYS A 83 -0.84 -13.33 8.94
N ARG A 84 -0.99 -13.69 7.66
CA ARG A 84 -0.47 -14.95 7.09
C ARG A 84 1.05 -14.92 6.90
N ARG A 85 1.58 -13.83 6.32
CA ARG A 85 2.98 -13.67 5.92
C ARG A 85 3.88 -13.16 7.05
N ARG A 86 3.28 -12.51 8.05
CA ARG A 86 3.95 -11.76 9.13
C ARG A 86 4.89 -10.67 8.60
N HIS A 87 4.49 -10.04 7.49
CA HIS A 87 5.28 -9.04 6.79
C HIS A 87 4.37 -8.08 6.00
N ASP A 88 4.39 -6.79 6.36
CA ASP A 88 3.50 -5.76 5.80
C ASP A 88 3.81 -5.45 4.33
N VAL A 89 5.08 -5.22 3.98
CA VAL A 89 5.50 -4.98 2.59
C VAL A 89 5.03 -6.10 1.68
N MET A 90 5.31 -7.36 2.04
CA MET A 90 4.93 -8.51 1.21
C MET A 90 3.40 -8.73 1.14
N ALA A 91 2.66 -8.36 2.19
CA ALA A 91 1.21 -8.36 2.15
C ALA A 91 0.68 -7.33 1.16
N HIS A 92 1.25 -6.13 1.14
CA HIS A 92 0.90 -5.08 0.19
C HIS A 92 1.36 -5.37 -1.24
N VAL A 93 2.50 -6.04 -1.44
CA VAL A 93 2.93 -6.55 -2.76
C VAL A 93 1.90 -7.52 -3.31
N HIS A 94 1.49 -8.51 -2.52
CA HIS A 94 0.47 -9.49 -2.96
C HIS A 94 -0.88 -8.83 -3.21
N THR A 95 -1.33 -7.97 -2.29
CA THR A 95 -2.59 -7.23 -2.44
C THR A 95 -2.60 -6.39 -3.71
N TYR A 96 -1.50 -5.72 -4.03
CA TYR A 96 -1.40 -4.92 -5.24
C TYR A 96 -1.34 -5.77 -6.51
N GLY A 97 -0.70 -6.94 -6.45
CA GLY A 97 -0.73 -7.93 -7.53
C GLY A 97 -2.15 -8.43 -7.85
N LEU A 98 -3.01 -8.58 -6.85
CA LEU A 98 -4.44 -8.91 -7.06
C LEU A 98 -5.20 -7.79 -7.79
N ALA A 99 -4.86 -6.52 -7.51
CA ALA A 99 -5.45 -5.37 -8.18
C ALA A 99 -4.88 -5.13 -9.59
N ALA A 100 -3.61 -5.50 -9.82
CA ALA A 100 -2.93 -5.40 -11.10
C ALA A 100 -2.36 -6.76 -11.58
N PRO A 101 -3.21 -7.73 -11.99
CA PRO A 101 -2.78 -9.09 -12.31
C PRO A 101 -1.72 -9.18 -13.42
N ALA A 102 -1.73 -8.25 -14.38
CA ALA A 102 -0.74 -8.21 -15.46
C ALA A 102 0.65 -7.76 -14.97
N ALA A 103 0.73 -7.15 -13.78
CA ALA A 103 1.96 -6.69 -13.15
C ALA A 103 2.40 -7.53 -11.95
N GLU A 104 1.62 -8.55 -11.53
CA GLU A 104 1.87 -9.31 -10.29
C GLU A 104 3.32 -9.79 -10.14
N LYS A 105 3.92 -10.26 -11.25
CA LYS A 105 5.28 -10.82 -11.25
C LYS A 105 6.40 -9.78 -11.28
N ILE A 106 6.08 -8.51 -11.57
CA ILE A 106 7.06 -7.42 -11.69
C ILE A 106 6.98 -6.43 -10.53
N ILE A 107 5.91 -6.46 -9.73
CA ILE A 107 5.80 -5.59 -8.54
C ILE A 107 6.93 -5.96 -7.57
N HIS A 108 7.74 -4.96 -7.21
CA HIS A 108 8.88 -5.10 -6.28
C HIS A 108 10.02 -6.00 -6.81
N TRP A 109 10.13 -6.19 -8.14
CA TRP A 109 11.18 -7.01 -8.74
C TRP A 109 12.57 -6.50 -8.35
N GLY A 110 13.42 -7.38 -7.83
CA GLY A 110 14.81 -7.07 -7.49
C GLY A 110 15.01 -6.14 -6.28
N ALA A 111 13.95 -5.59 -5.70
CA ALA A 111 13.99 -4.70 -4.56
C ALA A 111 13.88 -5.44 -3.22
N THR A 112 14.14 -4.73 -2.12
CA THR A 112 13.99 -5.22 -0.74
C THR A 112 13.07 -4.31 0.06
N SER A 113 12.43 -4.87 1.09
CA SER A 113 11.53 -4.18 2.03
C SER A 113 12.21 -3.14 2.90
#